data_AF-A0A2H3CIR0-F1
#
_entry.id   AF-A0A2H3CIR0-F1
#
_cell.length_a   1.000
_cell.length_b   1.000
_cell.length_c   1.000
_cell.angle_alpha   90.00
_cell.angle_beta   90.00
_cell.angle_gamma   90.00
#
_symmetry.space_group_name_H-M   'P 1'
#
loop_
_entity.id
_entity.type
_entity.pdbx_description
1 polymer ?
#
loop_
_entity_poly.entity_id
_entity_poly.type
_entity_poly.pdbx_seq_one_letter_code
_entity_poly.pdbx_strand_id
1 'polypeptide(L)'
;QESMEHILIECSIEGQSTLWNLARELWEMRGQEWIPLTYRVALSATLVQIMKKDGTINVPETQLYCILITETVHMIWKICCNEDLMQWHTKNEVHSLWIDAVNRQLTIDHLLVNKKRYGSRVITKAKVLSTWIGTL
;
A
#
# COMPACT_ATOMS: atom_id res chain seq x y z
N GLN A 1 -21.25 17.73 -1.11
CA GLN A 1 -19.81 17.66 -1.43
C GLN A 1 -19.19 16.70 -0.43
N GLU A 2 -18.78 15.52 -0.88
CA GLU A 2 -18.03 14.60 -0.02
C GLU A 2 -16.60 15.13 0.14
N SER A 3 -16.06 15.06 1.36
CA SER A 3 -14.68 15.48 1.64
C SER A 3 -13.70 14.35 1.29
N MET A 4 -12.42 14.68 1.06
CA MET A 4 -11.39 13.66 0.85
C MET A 4 -11.22 12.74 2.07
N GLU A 5 -11.43 13.27 3.28
CA GLU A 5 -11.47 12.49 4.51
C GLU A 5 -12.62 11.49 4.51
N HIS A 6 -13.81 11.92 4.07
CA HIS A 6 -14.94 11.03 3.90
C HIS A 6 -14.61 9.91 2.92
N ILE A 7 -14.14 10.25 1.71
CA ILE A 7 -13.82 9.28 0.65
C ILE A 7 -12.77 8.25 1.11
N LEU A 8 -11.72 8.69 1.81
CA LEU A 8 -10.59 7.83 2.18
C LEU A 8 -10.83 7.00 3.45
N ILE A 9 -11.59 7.51 4.42
CA ILE A 9 -11.67 6.92 5.77
C ILE A 9 -13.11 6.64 6.23
N GLU A 10 -14.06 7.52 5.98
CA GLU A 10 -15.40 7.44 6.59
C GLU A 10 -16.46 6.80 5.69
N CYS A 11 -16.21 6.75 4.39
CA CYS A 11 -17.17 6.32 3.39
C CYS A 11 -17.55 4.84 3.59
N SER A 12 -18.85 4.56 3.66
CA SER A 12 -19.38 3.20 3.88
C SER A 12 -19.46 2.36 2.60
N ILE A 13 -18.77 2.74 1.52
CA ILE A 13 -18.73 1.97 0.29
C ILE A 13 -17.99 0.65 0.55
N GLU A 14 -18.61 -0.47 0.16
CA GLU A 14 -18.08 -1.82 0.38
C GLU A 14 -16.67 -2.01 -0.18
N GLY A 15 -16.36 -1.38 -1.32
CA GLY A 15 -15.02 -1.39 -1.92
C GLY A 15 -13.93 -0.75 -1.05
N GLN A 16 -14.21 0.37 -0.38
CA GLN A 16 -13.21 1.07 0.45
C GLN A 16 -12.79 0.21 1.65
N SER A 17 -13.77 -0.33 2.39
CA SER A 17 -13.50 -1.22 3.53
C SER A 17 -12.77 -2.50 3.11
N THR A 18 -13.10 -3.04 1.93
CA THR A 18 -12.42 -4.21 1.35
C THR A 18 -10.94 -3.89 1.11
N LEU A 19 -10.62 -2.76 0.48
CA LEU A 19 -9.24 -2.36 0.20
C LEU A 19 -8.41 -2.16 1.48
N TRP A 20 -8.98 -1.52 2.50
CA TRP A 20 -8.29 -1.35 3.77
C TRP A 20 -8.06 -2.66 4.52
N ASN A 21 -9.00 -3.61 4.41
CA ASN A 21 -8.80 -4.94 4.98
C ASN A 21 -7.69 -5.71 4.26
N LEU A 22 -7.56 -5.60 2.94
CA LEU A 22 -6.47 -6.24 2.19
C LEU A 22 -5.10 -5.67 2.55
N ALA A 23 -5.01 -4.35 2.67
CA ALA A 23 -3.80 -3.69 3.14
C ALA A 23 -3.44 -4.15 4.57
N ARG A 24 -4.44 -4.31 5.45
CA ARG A 24 -4.25 -4.84 6.80
C ARG A 24 -3.75 -6.28 6.79
N GLU A 25 -4.43 -7.17 6.06
CA GLU A 25 -4.07 -8.59 6.01
C GLU A 25 -2.63 -8.77 5.54
N LEU A 26 -2.23 -8.08 4.47
CA LEU A 26 -0.85 -8.15 3.96
C LEU A 26 0.17 -7.56 4.93
N TRP A 27 -0.20 -6.53 5.68
CA TRP A 27 0.63 -5.96 6.74
C TRP A 27 0.81 -6.95 7.91
N GLU A 28 -0.28 -7.57 8.36
CA GLU A 28 -0.29 -8.50 9.49
C GLU A 28 0.44 -9.82 9.19
N MET A 29 0.57 -10.21 7.90
CA MET A 29 1.44 -11.31 7.49
C MET A 29 2.90 -11.12 7.91
N ARG A 30 3.34 -9.87 8.17
CA ARG A 30 4.67 -9.57 8.72
C ARG A 30 4.79 -9.79 10.22
N GLY A 31 3.71 -10.20 10.88
CA GLY A 31 3.63 -10.32 12.33
C GLY A 31 3.64 -8.98 13.05
N GLN A 32 3.29 -7.89 12.35
CA GLN A 32 3.19 -6.55 12.90
C GLN A 32 1.72 -6.22 13.21
N GLU A 33 1.51 -5.45 14.27
CA GLU A 33 0.17 -4.95 14.60
C GLU A 33 -0.27 -3.91 13.58
N TRP A 34 -1.56 -3.93 13.23
CA TRP A 34 -2.14 -2.92 12.35
C TRP A 34 -2.11 -1.54 13.02
N ILE A 35 -1.45 -0.58 12.36
CA ILE A 35 -1.46 0.81 12.79
C ILE A 35 -2.83 1.39 12.45
N PRO A 36 -3.60 1.91 13.43
CA PRO A 36 -4.92 2.48 13.17
C PRO A 36 -4.84 3.55 12.10
N LEU A 37 -5.65 3.36 11.06
CA LEU A 37 -5.66 4.28 9.94
C LEU A 37 -6.45 5.54 10.32
N THR A 38 -5.80 6.68 10.19
CA THR A 38 -6.44 7.99 10.28
C THR A 38 -6.25 8.72 8.96
N TYR A 39 -7.07 9.72 8.68
CA TYR A 39 -6.92 10.55 7.50
C TYR A 39 -5.51 11.17 7.38
N ARG A 40 -4.93 11.57 8.52
CA ARG A 40 -3.56 12.09 8.58
C ARG A 40 -2.56 11.03 8.13
N VAL A 41 -2.64 9.81 8.67
CA VAL A 41 -1.76 8.70 8.31
C VAL A 41 -1.89 8.34 6.83
N ALA A 42 -3.10 8.33 6.28
CA ALA A 42 -3.35 8.08 4.86
C ALA A 42 -2.63 9.10 3.95
N LEU A 43 -2.63 10.39 4.34
CA LEU A 43 -1.94 11.45 3.59
C LEU A 43 -0.44 11.53 3.86
N SER A 44 0.00 11.14 5.05
CA SER A 44 1.39 11.25 5.49
C SER A 44 2.10 9.90 5.58
N ALA A 45 1.67 8.90 4.80
CA ALA A 45 2.23 7.55 4.86
C ALA A 45 3.75 7.53 4.62
N THR A 46 4.25 8.45 3.78
CA THR A 46 5.68 8.62 3.48
C THR A 46 6.50 9.14 4.67
N LEU A 47 5.85 9.69 5.69
CA LEU A 47 6.48 10.22 6.90
C LEU A 47 6.38 9.26 8.10
N VAL A 48 5.59 8.19 7.98
CA VAL A 48 5.46 7.19 9.04
C VAL A 48 6.80 6.48 9.21
N GLN A 49 7.23 6.29 10.45
CA GLN A 49 8.44 5.56 10.79
C GLN A 49 8.09 4.44 11.74
N ILE A 50 8.38 3.22 11.32
CA ILE A 50 8.15 2.02 12.13
C ILE A 50 9.43 1.76 12.90
N MET A 51 9.32 1.69 14.22
CA MET A 51 10.46 1.58 15.12
C MET A 51 10.67 0.13 15.53
N LYS A 52 11.94 -0.30 15.56
CA LYS A 52 12.34 -1.57 16.16
C LYS A 52 12.34 -1.46 17.68
N LYS A 53 12.43 -2.62 18.35
CA LYS A 53 12.56 -2.71 19.81
C LYS A 53 13.79 -1.99 20.38
N ASP A 54 14.84 -1.83 19.58
CA ASP A 54 16.07 -1.12 19.96
C ASP A 54 15.99 0.41 19.76
N GLY A 55 14.84 0.94 19.31
CA GLY A 55 14.65 2.36 19.05
C GLY A 55 15.21 2.86 17.71
N THR A 56 15.70 1.96 16.85
CA THR A 56 16.09 2.32 15.47
C THR A 56 14.94 2.15 14.49
N ILE A 57 15.00 2.85 13.34
CA ILE A 57 13.96 2.74 12.30
C ILE A 57 14.06 1.38 11.61
N ASN A 58 12.93 0.68 11.53
CA ASN A 58 12.73 -0.48 10.69
C ASN A 58 12.45 -0.04 9.25
N VAL A 59 13.52 0.24 8.51
CA VAL A 59 13.44 0.75 7.12
C VAL A 59 12.61 -0.15 6.20
N PRO A 60 12.78 -1.49 6.19
CA PRO A 60 11.97 -2.36 5.33
C PRO A 60 10.47 -2.32 5.64
N GLU A 61 10.11 -2.39 6.92
CA GLU A 61 8.71 -2.32 7.35
C GLU A 61 8.10 -0.95 7.06
N THR A 62 8.85 0.13 7.30
CA THR A 62 8.44 1.49 6.98
C THR A 62 8.14 1.64 5.48
N GLN A 63 8.97 1.04 4.62
CA GLN A 63 8.76 1.07 3.17
C GLN A 63 7.53 0.28 2.74
N LEU A 64 7.37 -0.94 3.26
CA LEU A 64 6.20 -1.76 2.97
C LEU A 64 4.92 -1.05 3.41
N TYR A 65 4.89 -0.53 4.63
CA TYR A 65 3.74 0.23 5.14
C TYR A 65 3.40 1.41 4.23
N CYS A 66 4.41 2.22 3.88
CA CYS A 66 4.22 3.33 2.95
C CYS A 66 3.59 2.88 1.64
N ILE A 67 4.11 1.81 1.01
CA ILE A 67 3.58 1.25 -0.25
C ILE A 67 2.12 0.86 -0.08
N LEU A 68 1.79 0.06 0.93
CA LEU A 68 0.43 -0.45 1.14
C LEU A 68 -0.58 0.68 1.33
N ILE A 69 -0.24 1.69 2.13
CA ILE A 69 -1.12 2.83 2.36
C ILE A 69 -1.26 3.66 1.07
N THR A 70 -0.16 3.99 0.39
CA THR A 70 -0.23 4.84 -0.82
C THR A 70 -0.97 4.17 -1.98
N GLU A 71 -0.74 2.87 -2.22
CA GLU A 71 -1.46 2.12 -3.25
C GLU A 71 -2.95 2.03 -2.93
N THR A 72 -3.29 1.81 -1.65
CA THR A 72 -4.69 1.72 -1.20
C THR A 72 -5.41 3.07 -1.32
N VAL A 73 -4.78 4.17 -0.89
CA VAL A 73 -5.30 5.53 -1.06
C VAL A 73 -5.51 5.85 -2.54
N HIS A 74 -4.52 5.56 -3.38
CA HIS A 74 -4.61 5.82 -4.81
C HIS A 74 -5.77 5.04 -5.44
N MET A 75 -5.95 3.79 -5.04
CA MET A 75 -7.01 2.94 -5.58
C MET A 75 -8.41 3.36 -5.11
N ILE A 76 -8.58 3.72 -3.83
CA ILE A 76 -9.84 4.28 -3.33
C ILE A 76 -10.18 5.56 -4.09
N TRP A 77 -9.21 6.47 -4.23
CA TRP A 77 -9.38 7.70 -4.99
C TRP A 77 -9.80 7.43 -6.43
N LYS A 78 -9.15 6.47 -7.08
CA LYS A 78 -9.45 6.08 -8.46
C LYS A 78 -10.86 5.53 -8.62
N ILE A 79 -11.33 4.70 -7.69
CA ILE A 79 -12.69 4.13 -7.72
C ILE A 79 -13.73 5.23 -7.49
N CYS A 80 -13.53 6.09 -6.49
CA CYS A 80 -14.50 7.13 -6.13
C CYS A 80 -14.57 8.27 -7.16
N CYS A 81 -13.47 8.60 -7.84
CA CYS A 81 -13.45 9.68 -8.83
C CYS A 81 -13.77 9.25 -10.26
N ASN A 82 -13.87 7.95 -10.55
CA ASN A 82 -14.34 7.47 -11.87
C ASN A 82 -15.77 6.96 -11.75
N GLU A 83 -16.72 7.70 -12.32
CA GLU A 83 -18.15 7.31 -12.32
C GLU A 83 -18.37 5.91 -12.91
N ASP A 84 -17.59 5.53 -13.93
CA ASP A 84 -17.63 4.20 -14.55
C ASP A 84 -17.17 3.07 -13.61
N LEU A 85 -16.29 3.37 -12.64
CA LEU A 85 -15.77 2.41 -11.66
C LEU A 85 -16.61 2.37 -10.38
N MET A 86 -17.37 3.43 -10.09
CA MET A 86 -18.25 3.47 -8.91
C MET A 86 -19.41 2.47 -9.00
N GLN A 87 -19.87 2.13 -10.21
CA GLN A 87 -21.02 1.22 -10.39
C GLN A 87 -20.65 -0.28 -10.40
N TRP A 88 -19.36 -0.66 -10.50
CA TRP A 88 -18.99 -1.97 -11.07
C TRP A 88 -17.87 -2.73 -10.36
N HIS A 89 -17.77 -2.67 -9.03
CA HIS A 89 -16.83 -3.57 -8.37
C HIS A 89 -17.51 -4.40 -7.29
N THR A 90 -17.80 -5.65 -7.67
CA THR A 90 -17.92 -6.73 -6.69
C THR A 90 -16.64 -6.80 -5.85
N LYS A 91 -16.75 -7.28 -4.61
CA LYS A 91 -15.60 -7.50 -3.72
C LYS A 91 -14.41 -8.20 -4.42
N ASN A 92 -14.71 -9.14 -5.31
CA ASN A 92 -13.71 -9.91 -6.04
C ASN A 92 -12.95 -9.07 -7.10
N GLU A 93 -13.61 -8.13 -7.75
CA GLU A 93 -12.99 -7.24 -8.73
C GLU A 93 -12.09 -6.22 -8.03
N VAL A 94 -12.58 -5.60 -6.94
CA VAL A 94 -11.77 -4.71 -6.10
C VAL A 94 -10.52 -5.45 -5.60
N HIS A 95 -10.69 -6.67 -5.11
CA HIS A 95 -9.61 -7.51 -4.64
C HIS A 95 -8.55 -7.78 -5.71
N SER A 96 -8.99 -8.25 -6.88
CA SER A 96 -8.08 -8.59 -7.99
C SER A 96 -7.31 -7.35 -8.48
N LEU A 97 -8.00 -6.22 -8.62
CA LEU A 97 -7.38 -4.96 -9.03
C LEU A 97 -6.33 -4.47 -8.02
N TRP A 98 -6.57 -4.65 -6.71
CA TRP A 98 -5.63 -4.24 -5.68
C TRP A 98 -4.41 -5.15 -5.64
N ILE A 99 -4.61 -6.47 -5.76
CA ILE A 99 -3.53 -7.44 -5.91
C ILE A 99 -2.67 -7.08 -7.14
N ASP A 100 -3.28 -6.76 -8.28
CA ASP A 100 -2.56 -6.37 -9.49
C ASP A 100 -1.74 -5.09 -9.27
N ALA A 101 -2.27 -4.11 -8.54
CA ALA A 101 -1.55 -2.88 -8.20
C ALA A 101 -0.31 -3.16 -7.32
N VAL A 102 -0.48 -3.94 -6.25
CA VAL A 102 0.62 -4.31 -5.34
C VAL A 102 1.68 -5.17 -6.06
N ASN A 103 1.26 -6.15 -6.86
CA ASN A 103 2.17 -6.98 -7.67
C ASN A 103 2.91 -6.16 -8.73
N ARG A 104 2.26 -5.15 -9.31
CA ARG A 104 2.91 -4.22 -10.23
C ARG A 104 3.99 -3.42 -9.50
N GLN A 105 3.75 -2.96 -8.28
CA GLN A 105 4.76 -2.27 -7.48
C GLN A 105 5.96 -3.16 -7.18
N LEU A 106 5.73 -4.41 -6.77
CA LEU A 106 6.78 -5.43 -6.60
C LEU A 106 7.57 -5.65 -7.91
N THR A 107 6.87 -5.72 -9.04
CA THR A 107 7.51 -5.89 -10.36
C THR A 107 8.40 -4.71 -10.70
N ILE A 108 7.95 -3.47 -10.43
CA ILE A 108 8.75 -2.26 -10.62
C ILE A 108 9.99 -2.30 -9.72
N ASP A 109 9.84 -2.62 -8.44
CA ASP A 109 10.96 -2.75 -7.50
C ASP A 109 11.98 -3.78 -7.98
N HIS A 110 11.52 -4.93 -8.47
CA HIS A 110 12.37 -5.97 -9.05
C HIS A 110 13.09 -5.50 -10.32
N LEU A 111 12.43 -4.76 -11.21
CA LEU A 111 13.05 -4.21 -12.41
C LEU A 111 14.15 -3.18 -12.08
N LEU A 112 13.92 -2.36 -11.05
CA LEU A 112 14.88 -1.34 -10.58
C LEU A 112 16.15 -1.91 -9.96
N VAL A 113 16.20 -3.23 -9.72
CA VAL A 113 17.43 -3.94 -9.36
C VAL A 113 18.41 -4.06 -10.54
N ASN A 114 17.94 -3.95 -11.79
CA ASN A 114 18.76 -4.22 -12.95
C ASN A 114 19.84 -3.14 -13.19
N LYS A 115 21.06 -3.42 -12.70
CA LYS A 115 22.25 -2.56 -12.83
C LYS A 115 22.64 -2.23 -14.27
N LYS A 116 22.38 -3.13 -15.21
CA LYS A 116 22.63 -2.86 -16.64
C LYS A 116 21.66 -1.83 -17.22
N ARG A 117 20.44 -1.74 -16.71
CA ARG A 117 19.37 -0.88 -17.26
C ARG A 117 19.26 0.47 -16.55
N TYR A 118 19.54 0.54 -15.24
CA TYR A 118 19.28 1.74 -14.42
C TYR A 118 20.52 2.38 -13.80
N GLY A 119 21.73 1.88 -14.09
CA GLY A 119 22.99 2.53 -13.72
C GLY A 119 23.10 2.84 -12.22
N SER A 120 23.26 4.12 -11.88
CA SER A 120 23.39 4.60 -10.49
C SER A 120 22.08 4.68 -9.70
N ARG A 121 20.92 4.52 -10.35
CA ARG A 121 19.58 4.57 -9.71
C ARG A 121 19.08 3.18 -9.26
N VAL A 122 19.99 2.22 -9.15
CA VAL A 122 19.65 0.83 -8.83
C VAL A 122 19.32 0.63 -7.36
N ILE A 123 18.23 -0.09 -7.12
CA ILE A 123 17.87 -0.63 -5.81
C ILE A 123 18.60 -1.96 -5.62
N THR A 124 19.11 -2.24 -4.41
CA THR A 124 19.77 -3.52 -4.17
C THR A 124 18.74 -4.66 -4.05
N LYS A 125 19.08 -5.86 -4.53
CA LYS A 125 18.25 -7.08 -4.32
C LYS A 125 17.88 -7.26 -2.86
N ALA A 126 18.86 -7.05 -1.97
CA ALA A 126 18.67 -7.17 -0.53
C ALA A 126 17.59 -6.22 0.00
N LYS A 127 17.49 -5.00 -0.55
CA LYS A 127 16.46 -4.02 -0.17
C LYS A 127 15.07 -4.46 -0.64
N VAL A 128 14.92 -4.92 -1.89
CA VAL A 128 13.63 -5.43 -2.38
C VAL A 128 13.18 -6.63 -1.54
N LEU A 129 14.08 -7.60 -1.33
CA LEU A 129 13.78 -8.78 -0.52
C LEU A 129 13.41 -8.41 0.91
N SER A 130 14.14 -7.51 1.58
CA SER A 130 13.81 -7.15 2.95
C SER A 130 12.48 -6.40 3.08
N THR A 131 12.11 -5.60 2.07
CA THR A 131 10.80 -4.92 2.02
C THR A 131 9.67 -5.93 1.84
N TRP A 132 9.80 -6.92 0.96
CA TRP A 132 8.71 -7.85 0.59
C TRP A 132 8.77 -9.23 1.28
N ILE A 133 9.73 -9.51 2.16
CA ILE A 133 9.85 -10.82 2.83
C ILE A 133 8.58 -11.16 3.65
N GLY A 134 8.08 -12.39 3.55
CA GLY A 134 6.87 -12.81 4.28
C GLY A 134 5.55 -12.31 3.70
N THR A 135 5.57 -11.56 2.59
CA THR A 135 4.39 -11.19 1.79
C THR A 135 4.41 -11.81 0.39
N LEU A 136 5.45 -12.60 0.08
CA LEU A 136 5.67 -13.30 -1.20
C LEU A 136 5.20 -14.76 -1.11
#